data_AF-A0A6A5UIW7-F1
#
_entry.id   AF-A0A6A5UIW7-F1
#
_cell.length_a   1.000
_cell.length_b   1.000
_cell.length_c   1.000
_cell.angle_alpha   90.00
_cell.angle_beta   90.00
_cell.angle_gamma   90.00
#
_symmetry.space_group_name_H-M   'P 1'
#
loop_
_entity.id
_entity.type
_entity.pdbx_description
1 polymer ?
#
loop_
_entity_poly.entity_id
_entity_poly.type
_entity_poly.pdbx_seq_one_letter_code
_entity_poly.pdbx_strand_id
1 'polypeptide(L)'
;MNGPVASTLVLLEELDKCEPGKKVRFLGCVDEYVVKKATLRLKHTYPVTDTPKIAQVNIEHVLESVKRHEIDVGSWINVIGYVELRNRKGIHVQAVAVWGAGDVNLEVYHRAVEGRKEAARMGEEK
;
A
#
# COMPACT_ATOMS: atom_id res chain seq x y z
N MET A 1 11.16 -11.08 23.88
CA MET A 1 10.78 -9.69 23.55
C MET A 1 10.23 -9.70 22.14
N ASN A 2 8.91 -9.68 21.97
CA ASN A 2 8.31 -9.68 20.64
C ASN A 2 8.32 -8.24 20.11
N GLY A 3 9.17 -8.00 19.12
CA GLY A 3 9.16 -6.74 18.38
C GLY A 3 7.83 -6.52 17.64
N PRO A 4 7.61 -5.32 17.09
CA PRO A 4 6.40 -5.03 16.34
C PRO A 4 6.22 -6.00 15.17
N VAL A 5 4.98 -6.43 14.92
CA VAL A 5 4.63 -7.37 13.84
C VAL A 5 5.26 -6.90 12.52
N ALA A 6 5.91 -7.84 11.82
CA ALA A 6 6.51 -7.58 10.51
C ALA A 6 5.42 -7.31 9.46
N SER A 7 5.65 -6.31 8.60
CA SER A 7 4.74 -6.02 7.48
C SER A 7 4.97 -6.99 6.32
N THR A 8 3.90 -7.49 5.70
CA THR A 8 4.00 -8.29 4.46
C THR A 8 4.00 -7.38 3.25
N LEU A 9 4.97 -7.55 2.34
CA LEU A 9 5.01 -6.83 1.07
C LEU A 9 3.98 -7.43 0.10
N VAL A 10 3.03 -6.62 -0.37
CA VAL A 10 1.93 -7.03 -1.25
C VAL A 10 1.73 -6.02 -2.37
N LEU A 11 1.12 -6.46 -3.48
CA LEU A 11 0.65 -5.54 -4.51
C LEU A 11 -0.65 -4.88 -4.05
N LEU A 12 -0.90 -3.65 -4.51
CA LEU A 12 -2.15 -2.94 -4.21
C LEU A 12 -3.37 -3.77 -4.67
N GLU A 13 -3.22 -4.50 -5.77
CA GLU A 13 -4.25 -5.38 -6.32
C GLU A 13 -4.58 -6.59 -5.44
N GLU A 14 -3.77 -6.91 -4.44
CA GLU A 14 -3.96 -8.08 -3.57
C GLU A 14 -4.44 -7.68 -2.18
N LEU A 15 -4.57 -6.37 -1.92
CA LEU A 15 -5.04 -5.88 -0.63
C LEU A 15 -6.47 -6.33 -0.32
N ASP A 16 -7.29 -6.59 -1.34
CA ASP A 16 -8.65 -7.14 -1.17
C ASP A 16 -8.65 -8.61 -0.75
N LYS A 17 -7.57 -9.34 -1.01
CA LYS A 17 -7.37 -10.73 -0.57
C LYS A 17 -6.71 -10.81 0.81
N CYS A 18 -6.23 -9.69 1.36
CA CYS A 18 -5.59 -9.66 2.66
C CYS A 18 -6.62 -9.68 3.78
N GLU A 19 -6.34 -10.45 4.83
CA GLU A 19 -7.20 -10.51 6.00
C GLU A 19 -7.22 -9.14 6.73
N PRO A 20 -8.38 -8.72 7.22
CA PRO A 20 -8.47 -7.54 8.07
C PRO A 20 -7.58 -7.66 9.31
N GLY A 21 -6.92 -6.57 9.68
CA GLY A 21 -5.93 -6.54 10.77
C GLY A 21 -4.52 -6.98 10.34
N LYS A 22 -4.32 -7.46 9.11
CA LYS A 22 -2.99 -7.79 8.60
C LYS A 22 -2.17 -6.53 8.35
N LYS A 23 -0.92 -6.53 8.82
CA LYS A 23 0.04 -5.46 8.55
C LYS A 23 0.65 -5.64 7.17
N VAL A 24 0.40 -4.69 6.28
CA VAL A 24 0.81 -4.73 4.88
C VAL A 24 1.77 -3.60 4.55
N ARG A 25 2.64 -3.84 3.57
CA ARG A 25 3.45 -2.86 2.89
C ARG A 25 3.15 -2.93 1.40
N PHE A 26 2.83 -1.81 0.79
CA PHE A 26 2.57 -1.75 -0.65
C PHE A 26 2.97 -0.39 -1.21
N LEU A 27 3.01 -0.32 -2.53
CA LEU A 27 3.29 0.89 -3.29
C LEU A 27 2.01 1.35 -3.99
N GLY A 28 1.74 2.65 -3.97
CA GLY A 28 0.61 3.24 -4.66
C GLY A 28 0.93 4.62 -5.23
N CYS A 29 0.25 4.98 -6.30
CA CYS A 29 0.27 6.31 -6.88
C CYS A 29 -0.89 7.13 -6.29
N VAL A 30 -0.61 8.33 -5.82
CA VAL A 30 -1.65 9.23 -5.29
C VAL A 30 -2.55 9.70 -6.42
N ASP A 31 -3.82 9.35 -6.34
CA ASP A 31 -4.88 9.76 -7.26
C ASP A 31 -5.61 11.00 -6.75
N GLU A 32 -5.93 11.01 -5.45
CA GLU A 32 -6.69 12.09 -4.80
C GLU A 32 -6.38 12.11 -3.29
N TYR A 33 -6.37 13.30 -2.68
CA TYR A 33 -6.33 13.46 -1.23
C TYR A 33 -7.62 14.11 -0.70
N VAL A 34 -8.38 13.35 0.09
CA VAL A 34 -9.62 13.79 0.74
C VAL A 34 -9.32 14.34 2.12
N VAL A 35 -9.04 15.65 2.19
CA VAL A 35 -8.61 16.37 3.41
C VAL A 35 -9.56 16.14 4.59
N LYS A 36 -10.89 16.22 4.37
CA LYS A 36 -11.90 16.07 5.45
C LYS A 36 -11.84 14.73 6.18
N LYS A 37 -11.26 13.70 5.57
CA LYS A 37 -11.17 12.34 6.12
C LYS A 37 -9.73 11.90 6.33
N ALA A 38 -8.75 12.79 6.13
CA ALA A 38 -7.34 12.45 6.07
C ALA A 38 -7.07 11.18 5.23
N THR A 39 -7.75 11.03 4.08
CA THR A 39 -7.72 9.78 3.30
C THR A 39 -7.09 10.03 1.94
N LEU A 40 -6.03 9.29 1.61
CA LEU A 40 -5.45 9.21 0.27
C LEU A 40 -6.14 8.11 -0.52
N ARG A 41 -6.50 8.41 -1.77
CA ARG A 41 -6.87 7.40 -2.76
C ARG A 41 -5.62 7.02 -3.53
N LEU A 42 -5.20 5.78 -3.40
CA LEU A 42 -4.05 5.24 -4.11
C LEU A 42 -4.53 4.31 -5.21
N LYS A 43 -3.96 4.48 -6.40
CA LYS A 43 -4.17 3.59 -7.54
C LYS A 43 -2.88 2.89 -7.90
N HIS A 44 -3.02 1.71 -8.47
CA HIS A 44 -1.93 1.03 -9.17
C HIS A 44 -2.40 0.83 -10.62
N THR A 45 -1.64 1.37 -11.57
CA THR A 45 -2.01 1.38 -13.00
C THR A 45 -1.15 0.41 -13.82
N TYR A 46 -0.43 -0.48 -13.15
CA TYR A 46 0.49 -1.42 -13.79
C TYR A 46 0.25 -2.86 -13.27
N PRO A 47 0.02 -3.85 -14.14
CA PRO A 47 -0.27 -3.69 -15.57
C PRO A 47 -1.55 -2.85 -15.78
N VAL A 48 -1.67 -2.21 -16.94
CA VAL A 48 -2.88 -1.45 -17.27
C VAL A 48 -4.03 -2.43 -17.40
N THR A 49 -4.92 -2.44 -16.41
CA THR A 49 -6.15 -3.26 -16.39
C THR A 49 -7.37 -2.37 -16.60
N ASP A 50 -8.46 -2.93 -17.15
CA ASP A 50 -9.70 -2.18 -17.41
C ASP A 50 -10.36 -1.64 -16.12
N THR A 51 -10.01 -2.21 -14.96
CA THR A 51 -10.54 -1.80 -13.65
C THR A 51 -9.42 -1.66 -12.63
N PRO A 52 -8.74 -0.49 -12.57
CA PRO A 52 -7.67 -0.29 -11.60
C PRO A 52 -8.22 -0.38 -10.18
N LYS A 53 -7.60 -1.21 -9.34
CA LYS A 53 -7.98 -1.26 -7.92
C LYS A 53 -7.56 0.03 -7.23
N ILE A 54 -8.45 0.55 -6.40
CA ILE A 54 -8.24 1.78 -5.64
C ILE A 54 -8.25 1.44 -4.15
N ALA A 55 -7.17 1.82 -3.46
CA ALA A 55 -7.07 1.71 -2.01
C ALA A 55 -7.37 3.06 -1.36
N GLN A 56 -8.25 3.05 -0.35
CA GLN A 56 -8.48 4.19 0.54
C GLN A 56 -7.57 4.06 1.75
N VAL A 57 -6.57 4.94 1.84
CA VAL A 57 -5.56 4.92 2.89
C VAL A 57 -5.82 6.08 3.83
N ASN A 58 -6.25 5.78 5.06
CA ASN A 58 -6.34 6.79 6.11
C ASN A 58 -4.92 7.09 6.62
N ILE A 59 -4.50 8.35 6.53
CA ILE A 59 -3.18 8.84 6.95
C ILE A 59 -3.23 9.69 8.23
N GLU A 60 -4.35 9.71 8.93
CA GLU A 60 -4.56 10.51 10.15
C GLU A 60 -3.43 10.34 11.18
N HIS A 61 -2.95 9.10 11.39
CA HIS A 61 -1.87 8.80 12.33
C HIS A 61 -0.48 9.30 11.90
N VAL A 62 -0.30 9.66 10.64
CA VAL A 62 1.01 10.06 10.09
C VAL A 62 1.03 11.49 9.56
N LEU A 63 -0.06 12.25 9.74
CA LEU A 63 -0.21 13.62 9.24
C LEU A 63 0.92 14.57 9.69
N GLU A 64 1.42 14.41 10.90
CA GLU A 64 2.50 15.24 11.43
C GLU A 64 3.86 14.95 10.78
N SER A 65 4.02 13.75 10.23
CA SER A 65 5.29 13.26 9.65
C SER A 65 5.31 13.30 8.12
N VAL A 66 4.14 13.30 7.48
CA VAL A 66 4.02 13.24 6.02
C VAL A 66 4.42 14.58 5.39
N LYS A 67 5.24 14.51 4.34
CA LYS A 67 5.68 15.70 3.61
C LYS A 67 4.65 16.05 2.54
N ARG A 68 4.53 17.34 2.23
CA ARG A 68 3.57 17.83 1.23
C ARG A 68 3.70 17.14 -0.13
N HIS A 69 4.92 16.91 -0.62
CA HIS A 69 5.14 16.23 -1.89
C HIS A 69 4.75 14.76 -1.89
N GLU A 70 4.62 14.12 -0.72
CA GLU A 70 4.20 12.71 -0.61
C GLU A 70 2.68 12.55 -0.77
N ILE A 71 1.92 13.63 -0.59
CA ILE A 71 0.46 13.66 -0.78
C ILE A 71 0.04 14.34 -2.09
N ASP A 72 0.99 14.78 -2.91
CA ASP A 72 0.71 15.40 -4.21
C ASP A 72 0.25 14.33 -5.22
N VAL A 73 -0.77 14.67 -6.02
CA VAL A 73 -1.31 13.79 -7.06
C VAL A 73 -0.23 13.41 -8.06
N GLY A 74 -0.14 12.12 -8.40
CA GLY A 74 0.88 11.55 -9.28
C GLY A 74 2.11 11.04 -8.55
N SER A 75 2.28 11.36 -7.26
CA SER A 75 3.41 10.90 -6.47
C SER A 75 3.30 9.42 -6.14
N TRP A 76 4.40 8.70 -6.30
CA TRP A 76 4.53 7.31 -5.88
C TRP A 76 4.97 7.25 -4.42
N ILE A 77 4.18 6.57 -3.59
CA ILE A 77 4.46 6.44 -2.16
C ILE A 77 4.46 4.98 -1.71
N ASN A 78 5.35 4.68 -0.77
CA ASN A 78 5.29 3.47 0.02
C ASN A 78 4.36 3.70 1.21
N VAL A 79 3.52 2.71 1.50
CA VAL A 79 2.64 2.72 2.66
C VAL A 79 2.89 1.47 3.48
N ILE A 80 3.05 1.63 4.79
CA ILE A 80 2.86 0.56 5.76
C ILE A 80 1.58 0.86 6.53
N GLY A 81 0.69 -0.11 6.60
CA GLY A 81 -0.59 0.05 7.28
C GLY A 81 -1.25 -1.27 7.64
N TYR A 82 -2.39 -1.16 8.29
CA TYR A 82 -3.24 -2.29 8.64
C TYR A 82 -4.49 -2.29 7.78
N VAL A 83 -4.84 -3.44 7.20
CA VAL A 83 -6.08 -3.59 6.42
C VAL A 83 -7.27 -3.43 7.37
N GLU A 84 -8.19 -2.52 7.08
CA GLU A 84 -9.36 -2.29 7.91
C GLU A 84 -10.50 -3.25 7.55
N LEU A 85 -11.19 -3.78 8.56
CA LEU A 85 -12.48 -4.43 8.37
C LEU A 85 -13.56 -3.35 8.22
N ARG A 86 -13.84 -2.91 6.99
CA ARG A 86 -15.01 -2.06 6.73
C ARG A 86 -16.12 -2.84 6.06
N ASN A 87 -17.33 -2.66 6.56
CA ASN A 87 -18.57 -3.24 6.03
C ASN A 87 -19.00 -2.64 4.67
N ARG A 88 -18.12 -1.85 4.02
CA ARG A 88 -18.35 -1.20 2.73
C ARG A 88 -17.36 -1.76 1.71
N LYS A 89 -17.86 -2.07 0.51
CA LYS A 89 -17.06 -2.53 -0.63
C LYS A 89 -15.87 -1.57 -0.87
N GLY A 90 -14.65 -2.11 -0.90
CA GLY A 90 -13.43 -1.35 -1.21
C GLY A 90 -12.27 -1.68 -0.27
N ILE A 91 -11.05 -1.46 -0.76
CA ILE A 91 -9.82 -1.66 0.00
C ILE A 91 -9.63 -0.45 0.93
N HIS A 92 -9.53 -0.70 2.24
CA HIS A 92 -9.29 0.33 3.25
C HIS A 92 -8.08 -0.05 4.09
N VAL A 93 -7.18 0.91 4.29
CA VAL A 93 -5.95 0.72 5.05
C VAL A 93 -5.74 1.88 6.01
N GLN A 94 -5.47 1.59 7.27
CA GLN A 94 -4.97 2.59 8.22
C GLN A 94 -3.45 2.65 8.13
N ALA A 95 -2.90 3.76 7.66
CA ALA A 95 -1.46 3.95 7.56
C ALA A 95 -0.83 4.20 8.93
N VAL A 96 0.36 3.63 9.10
CA VAL A 96 1.25 3.87 10.26
C VAL A 96 2.62 4.41 9.84
N ALA A 97 2.96 4.30 8.55
CA ALA A 97 4.10 4.99 7.95
C ALA A 97 3.84 5.23 6.45
N VAL A 98 4.23 6.40 5.97
CA VAL A 98 4.18 6.80 4.56
C VAL A 98 5.48 7.49 4.21
N TRP A 99 6.03 7.20 3.03
CA TRP A 99 7.18 7.94 2.49
C TRP A 99 7.22 7.89 0.96
N GLY A 100 7.79 8.93 0.37
CA GLY A 100 8.01 9.02 -1.08
C GLY A 100 8.87 7.87 -1.62
N ALA A 101 8.49 7.33 -2.77
CA ALA A 101 9.22 6.27 -3.46
C ALA A 101 10.24 6.80 -4.48
N GLY A 102 10.21 8.10 -4.81
CA GLY A 102 11.08 8.72 -5.81
C GLY A 102 10.78 8.25 -7.23
N ASP A 103 11.80 8.25 -8.09
CA ASP A 103 11.73 7.74 -9.46
C ASP A 103 11.65 6.21 -9.47
N VAL A 104 10.44 5.69 -9.32
CA VAL A 104 10.18 4.25 -9.35
C VAL A 104 10.00 3.76 -10.78
N ASN A 105 10.82 2.79 -11.18
CA ASN A 105 10.51 1.94 -12.32
C ASN A 105 9.50 0.86 -11.89
N LEU A 106 8.26 0.99 -12.38
CA LEU A 106 7.13 0.13 -12.00
C LEU A 106 7.32 -1.34 -12.42
N GLU A 107 7.94 -1.58 -13.57
CA GLU A 107 8.21 -2.94 -14.04
C GLU A 107 9.20 -3.65 -13.12
N VAL A 108 10.29 -2.97 -12.75
CA VAL A 108 11.30 -3.50 -11.83
C VAL A 108 10.68 -3.74 -10.45
N TYR A 109 9.85 -2.82 -9.96
CA TYR A 109 9.14 -2.98 -8.70
C TYR A 109 8.23 -4.21 -8.71
N HIS A 110 7.40 -4.36 -9.75
CA HIS A 110 6.49 -5.51 -9.88
C HIS A 110 7.25 -6.83 -9.92
N ARG A 111 8.33 -6.92 -10.73
CA ARG A 111 9.18 -8.11 -10.80
C ARG A 111 9.83 -8.43 -9.45
N ALA A 112 10.27 -7.41 -8.71
CA ALA A 112 10.89 -7.59 -7.40
C ALA A 112 9.90 -8.08 -6.34
N VAL A 113 8.64 -7.61 -6.37
CA VAL A 113 7.58 -8.08 -5.47
C VAL A 113 7.25 -9.54 -5.75
N GLU A 114 7.05 -9.91 -7.02
CA GLU A 114 6.76 -11.29 -7.40
C GLU A 114 7.92 -12.24 -7.07
N GLY A 115 9.15 -11.87 -7.40
CA GLY A 115 10.33 -12.69 -7.06
C GLY A 115 10.49 -12.90 -5.56
N ARG A 116 10.12 -11.91 -4.73
CA ARG A 116 10.16 -12.06 -3.26
C ARG A 116 9.08 -13.01 -2.76
N LYS A 117 7.89 -13.04 -3.37
CA LYS A 117 6.84 -14.02 -3.03
C LYS A 117 7.23 -15.43 -3.43
N GLU A 118 7.89 -15.60 -4.58
CA GLU A 118 8.40 -16.90 -5.02
C GLU A 118 9.46 -17.42 -4.04
N ALA A 119 10.43 -16.58 -3.66
CA ALA A 119 11.43 -16.94 -2.67
C ALA A 119 10.83 -17.26 -1.28
N ALA A 120 9.79 -16.55 -0.85
CA ALA A 120 9.09 -16.84 0.40
C ALA A 120 8.39 -18.20 0.35
N ARG A 121 7.72 -18.53 -0.77
CA ARG A 121 7.09 -19.84 -0.98
C ARG A 121 8.12 -20.98 -1.00
N MET A 122 9.26 -20.78 -1.66
CA MET A 122 10.35 -21.78 -1.70
C MET A 122 11.06 -21.95 -0.35
N GLY A 123 11.02 -20.93 0.52
CA GLY A 123 11.58 -20.99 1.87
C GLY A 123 10.71 -21.71 2.90
N GLU A 124 9.40 -21.84 2.64
CA GLU A 124 8.46 -22.60 3.51
C GLU A 124 8.46 -24.12 3.23
N GLU A 125 9.07 -24.56 2.13
CA GLU A 125 9.05 -25.96 1.68
C GLU A 125 10.33 -26.75 2.06
N LYS A 126 11.15 -26.21 2.99
CA LYS A 126 12.44 -26.79 3.40
C LYS A 126 12.57 -26.88 4.91
#